data_AF-A0A521QAK2-F1
#
_entry.id   AF-A0A521QAK2-F1
#
_cell.length_a   1.000
_cell.length_b   1.000
_cell.length_c   1.000
_cell.angle_alpha   90.00
_cell.angle_beta   90.00
_cell.angle_gamma   90.00
#
_symmetry.space_group_name_H-M   'P 1'
#
loop_
_entity.id
_entity.type
_entity.pdbx_description
1 polymer ?
#
loop_
_entity_poly.entity_id
_entity_poly.type
_entity_poly.pdbx_seq_one_letter_code
_entity_poly.pdbx_strand_id
1 'polypeptide(L)'
;MTQDRFSLLLYRTALCGCFLGAIATLYLIGGLSGFLGSLLLNVTATAGVSLAALFFLYIFFVPMMPRGRWTLPLWLLILLILSVEVILGLLPPTARDELTHHLAIPKLYVKAGRIYEIPFAPYSYYPMLLD
;
A
#
# COMPACT_ATOMS: atom_id res chain seq x y z
N MET A 1 -19.73 -27.86 -5.58
CA MET A 1 -18.27 -28.03 -5.66
C MET A 1 -17.53 -26.74 -6.07
N THR A 2 -17.80 -26.11 -7.23
CA THR A 2 -17.13 -24.85 -7.62
C THR A 2 -17.62 -23.63 -6.84
N GLN A 3 -18.92 -23.56 -6.53
CA GLN A 3 -19.55 -22.48 -5.76
C GLN A 3 -18.99 -22.40 -4.32
N ASP A 4 -18.80 -23.56 -3.67
CA ASP A 4 -18.30 -23.69 -2.30
C ASP A 4 -16.83 -23.26 -2.16
N ARG A 5 -16.04 -23.41 -3.23
CA ARG A 5 -14.64 -22.98 -3.27
C ARG A 5 -14.51 -21.46 -3.33
N PHE A 6 -15.38 -20.80 -4.10
CA PHE A 6 -15.34 -19.35 -4.25
C PHE A 6 -15.79 -18.65 -2.96
N SER A 7 -16.88 -19.12 -2.34
CA SER A 7 -17.37 -18.58 -1.07
C SER A 7 -16.34 -18.73 0.05
N LEU A 8 -15.64 -19.86 0.11
CA LEU A 8 -14.60 -20.10 1.10
C LEU A 8 -13.36 -19.21 0.88
N LEU A 9 -12.93 -19.02 -0.37
CA LEU A 9 -11.80 -18.15 -0.69
C LEU A 9 -12.13 -16.70 -0.36
N LEU A 10 -13.31 -16.22 -0.77
CA LEU A 10 -13.80 -14.88 -0.46
C LEU A 10 -13.87 -14.65 1.06
N TYR A 11 -14.41 -15.61 1.81
CA TYR A 11 -14.48 -15.54 3.27
C TYR A 11 -13.09 -15.43 3.90
N ARG A 12 -12.13 -16.27 3.48
CA ARG A 12 -10.75 -16.26 3.99
C ARG A 12 -10.02 -14.96 3.68
N THR A 13 -10.18 -14.42 2.47
CA THR A 13 -9.60 -13.12 2.10
C THR A 13 -10.26 -11.97 2.85
N ALA A 14 -11.58 -12.03 3.06
CA ALA A 14 -12.30 -11.02 3.84
C ALA A 14 -11.84 -11.00 5.30
N LEU A 15 -11.66 -12.17 5.93
CA LEU A 15 -11.09 -12.28 7.28
C LEU A 15 -9.69 -11.65 7.36
N CYS A 16 -8.84 -11.91 6.37
CA CYS A 16 -7.51 -11.29 6.29
C CYS A 16 -7.61 -9.76 6.22
N GLY A 17 -8.53 -9.23 5.41
CA GLY A 17 -8.79 -7.79 5.30
C GLY A 17 -9.32 -7.17 6.60
N CYS A 18 -10.29 -7.81 7.26
CA CYS A 18 -10.80 -7.37 8.56
C CYS A 18 -9.72 -7.35 9.63
N PHE A 19 -8.85 -8.36 9.66
CA PHE A 19 -7.73 -8.43 10.58
C PHE A 19 -6.71 -7.30 10.34
N LEU A 20 -6.35 -7.05 9.07
CA LEU A 20 -5.46 -5.96 8.69
C LEU A 20 -6.05 -4.59 9.10
N GLY A 21 -7.36 -4.40 8.86
CA GLY A 21 -8.09 -3.20 9.26
C GLY A 21 -8.12 -2.98 10.78
N ALA A 22 -8.29 -4.05 11.55
CA ALA A 22 -8.24 -3.99 13.01
C ALA A 22 -6.84 -3.58 13.51
N ILE A 23 -5.78 -4.18 12.98
CA ILE A 23 -4.39 -3.81 13.30
C ILE A 23 -4.13 -2.34 12.96
N ALA A 24 -4.52 -1.90 11.76
CA ALA A 24 -4.33 -0.52 11.33
C ALA A 24 -5.06 0.48 12.24
N THR A 25 -6.30 0.14 12.65
CA THR A 25 -7.09 0.98 13.57
C THR A 25 -6.42 1.09 14.94
N LEU A 26 -5.94 -0.02 15.51
CA LEU A 26 -5.23 -0.02 16.78
C LEU A 26 -3.91 0.76 16.70
N TYR A 27 -3.17 0.61 15.61
CA TYR A 27 -1.92 1.34 15.38
C TYR A 27 -2.17 2.84 15.25
N LEU A 28 -3.23 3.24 14.53
CA LEU A 28 -3.65 4.63 14.41
C LEU A 28 -3.99 5.24 15.77
N ILE A 29 -4.81 4.56 16.57
CA ILE A 29 -5.21 5.04 17.91
C ILE A 29 -3.99 5.15 18.83
N GLY A 30 -3.11 4.14 18.83
CA GLY A 30 -1.88 4.17 19.61
C GLY A 30 -0.93 5.28 19.16
N GLY A 31 -0.85 5.53 17.85
CA GLY A 31 -0.11 6.64 17.28
C GLY A 31 -0.65 8.00 17.71
N LEU A 32 -1.97 8.23 17.59
CA LEU A 32 -2.64 9.45 18.05
C LEU A 32 -2.46 9.70 19.56
N SER A 33 -2.33 8.61 20.34
CA SER A 33 -2.08 8.68 21.79
C SER A 33 -0.61 8.93 22.15
N GLY A 34 0.28 9.11 21.16
CA GLY A 34 1.70 9.42 21.37
C GLY A 34 2.65 8.21 21.43
N PHE A 35 2.17 6.99 21.18
CA PHE A 35 2.96 5.76 21.31
C PHE A 35 3.70 5.32 20.04
N LEU A 36 3.89 6.20 19.03
CA LEU A 36 4.59 5.86 17.78
C LEU A 36 6.02 5.33 18.00
N GLY A 37 6.70 5.77 19.06
CA GLY A 37 8.05 5.31 19.41
C GLY A 37 8.07 4.00 20.21
N SER A 38 6.92 3.46 20.61
CA SER A 38 6.88 2.28 21.47
C SER A 38 7.22 1.01 20.68
N LEU A 39 8.23 0.29 21.15
CA LEU A 39 8.68 -0.96 20.53
C LEU A 39 7.54 -1.99 20.46
N LEU A 40 6.72 -2.08 21.52
CA LEU A 40 5.63 -3.05 21.61
C LEU A 40 4.55 -2.80 20.54
N LEU A 41 4.13 -1.56 20.34
CA LEU A 41 3.12 -1.22 19.33
C LEU A 41 3.64 -1.49 17.91
N ASN A 42 4.90 -1.11 17.64
CA ASN A 42 5.52 -1.33 16.34
C ASN A 42 5.74 -2.82 16.04
N VAL A 43 6.23 -3.60 17.01
CA VAL A 43 6.45 -5.05 16.84
C VAL A 43 5.13 -5.79 16.67
N THR A 44 4.10 -5.49 17.48
CA THR A 44 2.80 -6.15 17.37
C THR A 44 2.11 -5.82 16.04
N ALA A 45 2.15 -4.57 15.60
CA ALA A 45 1.61 -4.19 14.29
C ALA A 45 2.38 -4.84 13.13
N THR A 46 3.72 -4.83 13.19
CA THR A 46 4.55 -5.47 12.16
C THR A 46 4.31 -6.98 12.10
N ALA A 47 4.23 -7.64 13.25
CA ALA A 47 3.92 -9.07 13.34
C ALA A 47 2.52 -9.37 12.78
N GLY A 48 1.53 -8.55 13.11
CA GLY A 48 0.18 -8.67 12.60
C GLY A 48 0.09 -8.52 11.08
N VAL A 49 0.72 -7.49 10.52
CA VAL A 49 0.80 -7.28 9.06
C VAL A 49 1.54 -8.44 8.39
N SER A 50 2.65 -8.89 8.96
CA SER A 50 3.43 -10.01 8.42
C SER A 50 2.63 -11.31 8.42
N LEU A 51 1.90 -11.60 9.51
CA LEU A 51 1.03 -12.77 9.62
C LEU A 51 -0.08 -12.72 8.57
N ALA A 52 -0.74 -11.56 8.42
CA ALA A 52 -1.79 -11.36 7.42
C ALA A 52 -1.25 -11.57 6.00
N ALA A 53 -0.07 -11.01 5.69
CA ALA A 53 0.58 -11.18 4.40
C ALA A 53 0.92 -12.65 4.11
N LEU A 54 1.53 -13.36 5.07
CA LEU A 54 1.84 -14.78 4.92
C LEU A 54 0.58 -15.64 4.73
N PHE A 55 -0.47 -15.36 5.50
CA PHE A 55 -1.74 -16.04 5.37
C PHE A 55 -2.41 -15.78 4.02
N PHE A 56 -2.40 -14.53 3.55
CA PHE A 56 -2.88 -14.18 2.22
C PHE A 56 -2.10 -14.90 1.12
N LEU A 57 -0.77 -14.89 1.18
CA LEU A 57 0.08 -15.60 0.21
C LEU A 57 -0.21 -17.11 0.22
N TYR A 58 -0.41 -17.71 1.39
CA TYR A 58 -0.80 -19.12 1.50
C TYR A 58 -2.16 -19.40 0.83
N ILE A 59 -3.18 -18.57 1.11
CA ILE A 59 -4.52 -18.71 0.49
C ILE A 59 -4.49 -18.40 -1.00
N PHE A 60 -3.58 -17.56 -1.46
CA PHE A 60 -3.49 -17.20 -2.86
C PHE A 60 -2.77 -18.29 -3.67
N PHE A 61 -1.60 -18.75 -3.23
CA PHE A 61 -0.79 -19.67 -4.03
C PHE A 61 -1.21 -21.13 -3.91
N VAL A 62 -1.63 -21.60 -2.73
CA VAL A 62 -1.89 -23.05 -2.52
C VAL A 62 -3.21 -23.51 -3.18
N PRO A 63 -4.36 -22.87 -2.98
CA PRO A 63 -5.63 -23.31 -3.55
C PRO A 63 -5.97 -22.69 -4.92
N MET A 64 -5.26 -21.64 -5.34
CA MET A 64 -5.57 -20.84 -6.53
C MET A 64 -4.59 -21.03 -7.69
N MET A 65 -3.92 -22.19 -7.78
CA MET A 65 -3.15 -22.56 -8.99
C MET A 65 -4.00 -23.45 -9.93
N PRO A 66 -4.90 -22.87 -10.76
CA PRO A 66 -5.63 -23.63 -11.75
C PRO A 66 -4.68 -24.08 -12.87
N ARG A 67 -4.85 -25.34 -13.30
CA ARG A 67 -4.21 -25.89 -14.49
C ARG A 67 -5.15 -25.66 -15.69
N GLY A 68 -4.92 -24.60 -16.45
CA GLY A 68 -5.68 -24.29 -17.66
C GLY A 68 -4.80 -23.57 -18.68
N ARG A 69 -5.14 -23.67 -19.97
CA ARG A 69 -4.31 -23.07 -21.04
C ARG A 69 -4.16 -21.54 -20.95
N TRP A 70 -5.10 -20.87 -20.28
CA TRP A 70 -5.09 -19.41 -20.06
C TRP A 70 -4.46 -18.98 -18.74
N THR A 71 -4.12 -19.92 -17.85
CA THR A 71 -3.68 -19.54 -16.50
C THR A 71 -2.27 -18.96 -16.54
N LEU A 72 -1.36 -19.58 -17.31
CA LEU A 72 -0.01 -19.08 -17.52
C LEU A 72 0.03 -17.65 -18.12
N PRO A 73 -0.64 -17.33 -19.25
CA PRO A 73 -0.59 -15.97 -19.79
C PRO A 73 -1.22 -14.93 -18.86
N LEU A 74 -2.26 -15.26 -18.10
CA LEU A 74 -2.83 -14.35 -17.10
C LEU A 74 -1.84 -14.07 -15.96
N TRP A 75 -1.16 -15.09 -15.45
CA TRP A 75 -0.10 -14.90 -14.44
C TRP A 75 1.07 -14.07 -14.96
N LEU A 76 1.49 -14.28 -16.21
CA LEU A 76 2.52 -13.45 -16.85
C LEU A 76 2.07 -12.00 -17.00
N LEU A 77 0.81 -11.75 -17.39
CA LEU A 77 0.26 -10.40 -17.48
C LEU A 77 0.21 -9.72 -16.12
N ILE A 78 -0.25 -10.42 -15.08
CA ILE A 78 -0.26 -9.89 -13.70
C ILE A 78 1.16 -9.54 -13.24
N LEU A 79 2.13 -10.44 -13.46
CA LEU A 79 3.53 -10.19 -13.12
C LEU A 79 4.12 -9.02 -13.90
N LEU A 80 3.76 -8.85 -15.18
CA LEU A 80 4.17 -7.72 -15.99
C LEU A 80 3.61 -6.40 -15.45
N ILE A 81 2.32 -6.36 -15.11
CA ILE A 81 1.70 -5.16 -14.53
C ILE A 81 2.38 -4.82 -13.20
N LEU A 82 2.55 -5.80 -12.32
CA LEU A 82 3.20 -5.60 -11.02
C LEU A 82 4.66 -5.14 -11.17
N SER A 83 5.42 -5.68 -12.13
CA SER A 83 6.80 -5.26 -12.35
C SER A 83 6.90 -3.83 -12.89
N VAL A 84 5.98 -3.43 -13.78
CA VAL A 84 5.86 -2.05 -14.25
C VAL A 84 5.56 -1.12 -13.09
N GLU A 85 4.60 -1.45 -12.21
CA GLU A 85 4.27 -0.65 -11.02
C GLU A 85 5.47 -0.49 -10.08
N VAL A 86 6.24 -1.56 -9.84
CA VAL A 86 7.46 -1.49 -9.02
C VAL A 86 8.50 -0.57 -9.66
N ILE A 87 8.70 -0.67 -10.98
CA ILE A 87 9.64 0.22 -11.70
C ILE A 87 9.16 1.67 -11.63
N LEU A 88 7.86 1.93 -11.83
CA LEU A 88 7.28 3.26 -11.70
C LEU A 88 7.42 3.82 -10.29
N GLY A 89 7.29 2.98 -9.26
CA GLY A 89 7.51 3.36 -7.86
C GLY A 89 8.97 3.69 -7.51
N LEU A 90 9.93 3.32 -8.36
CA LEU A 90 11.34 3.69 -8.22
C LEU A 90 11.70 4.96 -9.00
N LEU A 91 10.80 5.48 -9.84
CA LEU A 91 11.01 6.75 -10.52
C LEU A 91 10.96 7.90 -9.50
N PRO A 92 11.70 9.00 -9.76
CA PRO A 92 11.62 10.18 -8.90
C PRO A 92 10.18 10.69 -8.80
N PRO A 93 9.80 11.30 -7.67
CA PRO A 93 8.46 11.82 -7.45
C PRO A 93 8.09 12.78 -8.58
N THR A 94 6.93 12.53 -9.19
CA THR A 94 6.41 13.35 -10.29
C THR A 94 5.32 14.29 -9.79
N ALA A 95 4.83 15.18 -10.66
CA ALA A 95 3.72 16.08 -10.35
C ALA A 95 2.43 15.38 -9.87
N ARG A 96 2.31 14.07 -10.15
CA ARG A 96 1.15 13.25 -9.75
C ARG A 96 1.33 12.55 -8.40
N ASP A 97 2.47 12.70 -7.75
CA ASP A 97 2.67 12.17 -6.40
C ASP A 97 1.98 13.07 -5.38
N GLU A 98 0.83 12.59 -4.91
CA GLU A 98 -0.02 13.24 -3.91
C GLU A 98 0.71 13.48 -2.58
N LEU A 99 1.57 12.56 -2.15
CA LEU A 99 2.32 12.74 -0.90
C LEU A 99 3.41 13.81 -1.05
N THR A 100 4.03 13.88 -2.22
CA THR A 100 5.03 14.93 -2.48
C THR A 100 4.38 16.31 -2.45
N HIS A 101 3.20 16.46 -3.07
CA HIS A 101 2.47 17.74 -3.10
C HIS A 101 1.85 18.11 -1.74
N HIS A 102 1.23 17.17 -1.03
CA HIS A 102 0.52 17.47 0.21
C HIS A 102 1.38 17.44 1.48
N LEU A 103 2.50 16.71 1.47
CA LEU A 103 3.31 16.50 2.67
C LEU A 103 4.75 16.98 2.49
N ALA A 104 5.45 16.54 1.45
CA ALA A 104 6.89 16.78 1.32
C ALA A 104 7.21 18.25 1.04
N ILE A 105 6.55 18.86 0.04
CA ILE A 105 6.74 20.26 -0.35
C ILE A 105 6.34 21.21 0.80
N PRO A 106 5.14 21.10 1.43
CA PRO A 106 4.78 21.96 2.55
C PRO A 106 5.75 21.85 3.72
N LYS A 107 6.20 20.64 4.06
CA LYS A 107 7.20 20.44 5.12
C LYS A 107 8.53 21.12 4.80
N LEU A 108 8.94 21.12 3.53
CA LEU A 108 10.14 21.80 3.07
C LEU A 108 10.01 23.33 3.20
N TYR A 109 8.88 23.90 2.80
CA TYR A 109 8.61 25.34 2.94
C TYR A 109 8.56 25.79 4.41
N VAL A 110 7.89 25.01 5.26
CA VAL A 110 7.85 25.28 6.71
C VAL A 110 9.26 25.26 7.29
N LYS A 111 10.09 24.28 6.92
CA LYS A 111 11.48 24.20 7.38
C LYS A 111 12.34 25.36 6.87
N ALA A 112 12.10 25.83 5.64
CA ALA A 112 12.81 26.96 5.06
C ALA A 112 12.30 28.32 5.55
N GLY A 113 11.10 28.38 6.15
CA GLY A 113 10.43 29.62 6.54
C GLY A 113 10.02 30.51 5.36
N ARG A 114 10.07 29.98 4.13
CA ARG A 114 9.76 30.68 2.89
C ARG A 114 9.39 29.69 1.80
N ILE A 115 8.78 30.20 0.73
CA ILE A 115 8.67 29.45 -0.52
C ILE A 115 10.09 29.24 -1.04
N TYR A 116 10.44 27.97 -1.23
CA TYR A 116 11.76 27.54 -1.68
C TYR A 116 11.67 27.06 -3.11
N GLU A 117 12.63 27.43 -3.95
CA GLU A 117 12.59 27.02 -5.34
C GLU A 117 12.98 25.56 -5.54
N ILE A 118 12.09 24.76 -6.13
CA ILE A 118 12.27 23.34 -6.43
C ILE A 118 12.31 23.17 -7.96
N PRO A 119 13.50 23.09 -8.58
CA PRO A 119 13.64 23.12 -10.04
C PRO A 119 12.90 22.01 -10.79
N PHE A 120 12.79 20.84 -10.18
CA PHE A 120 12.11 19.68 -10.77
C PHE A 120 10.62 19.62 -10.45
N ALA A 121 10.10 20.53 -9.61
CA ALA A 121 8.71 20.57 -9.20
C ALA A 121 8.08 21.96 -9.41
N PRO A 122 8.02 22.48 -10.64
CA PRO A 122 7.39 23.78 -10.91
C PRO A 122 5.90 23.79 -10.56
N TYR A 123 5.24 22.63 -10.59
CA TYR A 123 3.86 22.46 -10.13
C TYR A 123 3.64 22.84 -8.65
N SER A 124 4.71 22.88 -7.84
CA SER A 124 4.64 23.21 -6.40
C SER A 124 4.15 24.62 -6.10
N TYR A 125 4.23 25.55 -7.05
CA TYR A 125 3.77 26.94 -6.87
C TYR A 125 2.33 27.18 -7.33
N TYR A 126 1.70 26.17 -7.95
CA TYR A 126 0.34 26.30 -8.48
C TYR A 126 -0.65 25.56 -7.57
N PRO A 127 -1.87 26.11 -7.39
CA PRO A 127 -2.94 25.38 -6.72
C PRO A 127 -3.29 24.09 -7.49
N MET A 128 -3.46 22.99 -6.75
CA MET A 128 -3.70 21.64 -7.27
C MET A 128 -5.02 21.47 -8.05
N LEU A 129 -5.88 22.49 -8.05
CA LEU A 129 -7.19 22.48 -8.71
C LEU A 129 -7.24 23.32 -10.00
N LEU A 130 -6.08 23.72 -10.53
CA LEU A 130 -6.01 24.49 -11.79
C LEU A 130 -5.95 23.64 -13.06
N ASP A 131 -6.25 22.34 -12.98
CA ASP A 131 -6.44 21.46 -14.13
C ASP A 131 -7.91 21.39 -14.57
#